data_AF-A0A3N5TRB5-F1
#
_entry.id   AF-A0A3N5TRB5-F1
#
_cell.length_a   1.000
_cell.length_b   1.000
_cell.length_c   1.000
_cell.angle_alpha   90.00
_cell.angle_beta   90.00
_cell.angle_gamma   90.00
#
_symmetry.space_group_name_H-M   'P 1'
#
loop_
_entity.id
_entity.type
_entity.pdbx_description
1 polymer ?
#
loop_
_entity_poly.entity_id
_entity_poly.type
_entity_poly.pdbx_seq_one_letter_code
_entity_poly.pdbx_strand_id
1 'polypeptide(L)' 'MTDIIHKELGYKIMNLVFQVHQNLGPGLLESAYEEAMAWELRYAGIPFEETCGVLVFSLIY' A
#
# COMPACT_ATOMS: atom_id res chain seq x y z
N MET A 1 -16.38 -2.45 21.71
CA MET A 1 -15.87 -3.14 20.52
C MET A 1 -15.55 -2.05 19.51
N THR A 2 -14.31 -1.95 19.06
CA THR A 2 -13.91 -0.97 18.04
C THR A 2 -14.53 -1.39 16.72
N ASP A 3 -15.57 -0.68 16.31
CA ASP A 3 -16.18 -0.86 15.00
C ASP A 3 -15.23 -0.25 13.97
N ILE A 4 -14.58 -1.12 13.19
CA ILE A 4 -13.77 -0.69 12.05
C ILE A 4 -14.76 -0.20 11.00
N ILE A 5 -14.88 1.12 10.88
CA ILE A 5 -15.86 1.84 10.06
C ILE A 5 -15.83 1.38 8.58
N HIS A 6 -14.65 0.98 8.08
CA HIS A 6 -14.47 0.49 6.72
C HIS A 6 -13.67 -0.82 6.65
N LYS A 7 -14.21 -1.91 7.23
CA LYS A 7 -13.55 -3.23 7.19
C LYS A 7 -13.17 -3.68 5.78
N GLU A 8 -14.10 -3.60 4.83
CA GLU A 8 -13.85 -4.08 3.47
C GLU A 8 -12.74 -3.29 2.75
N LEU A 9 -12.73 -1.97 2.91
CA LEU A 9 -11.68 -1.13 2.34
C LEU A 9 -10.32 -1.42 3.01
N GLY A 10 -10.31 -1.55 4.33
CA GLY A 10 -9.10 -1.92 5.09
C GLY A 10 -8.53 -3.27 4.64
N TYR A 11 -9.37 -4.29 4.49
CA TYR A 11 -8.93 -5.60 3.97
C TYR A 11 -8.41 -5.53 2.54
N LYS A 12 -9.04 -4.72 1.68
CA LYS A 12 -8.53 -4.49 0.31
C LYS A 12 -7.14 -3.88 0.33
N ILE A 13 -6.94 -2.78 1.08
CA ILE A 13 -5.63 -2.12 1.17
C ILE A 13 -4.58 -3.07 1.74
N MET A 14 -4.91 -3.81 2.80
CA MET A 14 -4.01 -4.80 3.40
C MET A 14 -3.56 -5.86 2.38
N ASN A 15 -4.50 -6.39 1.59
CA ASN A 15 -4.19 -7.35 0.53
C ASN A 15 -3.31 -6.75 -0.58
N LEU A 16 -3.51 -5.48 -0.94
CA LEU A 16 -2.67 -4.81 -1.94
C LEU A 16 -1.23 -4.66 -1.43
N VAL A 17 -1.05 -4.16 -0.19
CA VAL A 17 0.28 -4.03 0.44
C VAL A 17 0.98 -5.39 0.52
N PHE A 18 0.25 -6.45 0.88
CA PHE A 18 0.83 -7.79 0.98
C PHE A 18 1.28 -8.32 -0.39
N GLN A 19 0.50 -8.09 -1.45
CA GLN A 19 0.87 -8.47 -2.82
C GLN A 19 2.11 -7.70 -3.29
N VAL A 20 2.17 -6.39 -3.05
CA VAL A 20 3.36 -5.58 -3.37
C VAL A 20 4.58 -6.14 -2.63
N HIS A 21 4.48 -6.38 -1.32
CA HIS A 21 5.60 -6.90 -0.54
C HIS A 21 6.02 -8.32 -0.96
N GLN A 22 5.07 -9.19 -1.33
CA GLN A 22 5.37 -10.54 -1.84
C GLN A 22 6.04 -10.51 -3.22
N ASN A 23 5.61 -9.62 -4.11
CA ASN A 23 6.13 -9.52 -5.47
C ASN A 23 7.49 -8.82 -5.53
N LEU A 24 7.66 -7.73 -4.77
CA LEU A 24 8.90 -6.96 -4.74
C LEU A 24 9.95 -7.63 -3.83
N GLY A 25 9.53 -8.12 -2.66
CA GLY A 25 10.44 -8.65 -1.66
C GLY A 25 11.09 -7.55 -0.80
N PRO A 26 11.71 -7.94 0.33
CA PRO A 26 12.31 -7.00 1.28
C PRO A 26 13.60 -6.37 0.70
N GLY A 27 13.79 -5.07 0.95
CA GLY A 27 15.04 -4.35 0.61
C GLY A 27 15.04 -3.54 -0.69
N LEU A 28 13.89 -3.37 -1.34
CA LEU A 28 13.74 -2.48 -2.50
C LEU A 28 13.61 -1.01 -2.12
N LEU A 29 13.92 -0.14 -3.09
CA LEU A 29 13.79 1.30 -2.95
C LEU A 29 12.33 1.70 -2.68
N GLU A 30 12.16 2.74 -1.87
CA GLU A 30 10.86 3.27 -1.51
C GLU A 30 10.03 3.70 -2.73
N SER A 31 10.69 4.29 -3.74
CA SER A 31 10.05 4.65 -5.01
C SER A 31 9.44 3.45 -5.74
N ALA A 32 10.05 2.26 -5.61
CA ALA A 32 9.50 1.05 -6.20
C ALA A 32 8.25 0.58 -5.45
N TYR A 33 8.22 0.73 -4.12
CA TYR A 33 7.04 0.43 -3.31
C TYR A 33 5.91 1.42 -3.57
N GLU A 34 6.20 2.73 -3.67
CA GLU A 34 5.21 3.76 -4.04
C GLU A 34 4.62 3.48 -5.43
N GLU A 35 5.46 3.22 -6.43
CA GLU A 35 5.00 2.94 -7.80
C GLU A 35 4.16 1.66 -7.87
N ALA A 36 4.59 0.59 -7.18
CA ALA A 36 3.85 -0.66 -7.13
C ALA A 36 2.49 -0.50 -6.41
N MET A 37 2.46 0.22 -5.28
CA MET A 37 1.21 0.53 -4.57
C MET A 37 0.28 1.41 -5.41
N ALA A 38 0.81 2.44 -6.07
CA ALA A 38 0.04 3.28 -6.99
C ALA A 38 -0.56 2.45 -8.13
N TRP A 39 0.20 1.52 -8.69
CA TRP A 39 -0.28 0.63 -9.74
C TRP A 39 -1.42 -0.28 -9.27
N GLU A 40 -1.25 -0.92 -8.11
CA GLU A 40 -2.27 -1.76 -7.47
C GLU A 40 -3.54 -0.97 -7.09
N LEU A 41 -3.40 0.25 -6.57
CA LEU A 41 -4.53 1.13 -6.24
C LEU A 41 -5.27 1.61 -7.50
N ARG A 42 -4.55 1.98 -8.56
CA ARG A 42 -5.13 2.31 -9.88
C ARG A 42 -5.91 1.12 -10.44
N TYR A 43 -5.33 -0.09 -10.37
CA TYR A 43 -5.98 -1.30 -10.86
C TYR A 43 -7.21 -1.67 -10.03
N ALA A 44 -7.13 -1.50 -8.71
CA ALA A 44 -8.26 -1.72 -7.80
C ALA A 44 -9.35 -0.64 -7.91
N GLY A 45 -9.14 0.41 -8.72
CA GLY A 45 -10.07 1.53 -8.89
C GLY A 45 -10.26 2.35 -7.61
N ILE A 46 -9.29 2.30 -6.71
CA ILE A 46 -9.33 3.04 -5.45
C ILE A 46 -8.79 4.44 -5.72
N PRO A 47 -9.57 5.50 -5.49
CA PRO A 47 -9.07 6.86 -5.62
C PRO A 47 -7.98 7.08 -4.55
N PHE A 48 -6.81 7.52 -4.98
CA PHE A 48 -5.68 7.81 -4.12
C PHE A 48 -4.98 9.07 -4.61
N GLU A 49 -4.31 9.75 -3.71
CA GLU A 49 -3.44 10.88 -4.05
C GLU A 49 -2.00 10.38 -4.10
N GLU A 50 -1.32 10.65 -5.21
CA GLU A 50 0.11 10.43 -5.33
C GLU A 50 0.81 11.48 -4.48
N THR A 51 1.02 11.16 -3.20
CA THR A 51 1.79 12.03 -2.32
C THR A 51 3.24 11.80 -2.68
N CYS A 52 3.82 12.77 -3.39
CA CYS A 52 5.22 12.78 -3.81
C CYS A 52 6.14 12.64 -2.58
N GLY A 53 6.67 11.44 -2.35
CA GLY A 53 7.79 11.14 -1.47
C GLY A 53 7.54 11.34 0.03
N VAL A 54 6.83 10.41 0.68
CA VAL A 54 6.74 10.39 2.14
C VAL A 54 7.38 9.13 2.68
N LEU A 55 8.61 9.28 3.20
CA LEU A 55 9.46 8.29 3.90
C LEU A 55 8.67 7.14 4.57
N VAL A 56 8.32 6.10 3.80
CA VAL A 56 7.59 4.90 4.25
C VAL A 56 8.52 3.96 5.05
N PHE A 57 9.83 4.23 5.02
CA PHE A 57 10.86 3.37 5.64
C PHE A 57 10.71 3.20 7.16
N SER A 58 9.95 4.06 7.85
CA SER A 58 9.81 3.99 9.31
C SER A 58 8.77 2.98 9.82
N LEU A 59 7.99 2.32 8.96
CA LEU A 59 6.92 1.40 9.40
C LEU A 59 7.24 -0.09 9.26
N ILE A 60 8.45 -0.44 8.77
CA ILE A 60 8.84 -1.84 8.51
C ILE A 60 10.15 -2.23 9.25
N TYR A 61 10.61 -1.41 10.20
CA TYR A 61 11.73 -1.74 11.11
C TYR A 61 11.38 -1.47 12.56
#